data_AF-A0A3B1IGR0-F1
#
_entry.id   AF-A0A3B1IGR0-F1
#
_cell.length_a   1.000
_cell.length_b   1.000
_cell.length_c   1.000
_cell.angle_alpha   90.00
_cell.angle_beta   90.00
_cell.angle_gamma   90.00
#
_symmetry.space_group_name_H-M   'P 1'
#
loop_
_entity.id
_entity.type
_entity.pdbx_description
1 polymer ?
#
loop_
_entity_poly.entity_id
_entity_poly.type
_entity_poly.pdbx_seq_one_letter_code
_entity_poly.pdbx_strand_id
1 'polypeptide(L)'
;QRGTDVTLICEVHSLPEFSTLQWDGLGASIPNTTLFLNNTAYIILHSVDQHSQGTYNCTLRQNEKKEIKKSVTLSVTKTYLKKTSSLYRGSSMTSDLLLICKSHRLYNRIMWSLKQQAVQGEVVLMAAEKGKKPNFYVIKPGKHSSIFYDGQEFIFHISPVRFNYSGTY
;
A
#
# COMPACT_ATOMS: atom_id res chain seq x y z
N GLN A 1 1.52 -9.44 6.19
CA GLN A 1 1.54 -9.51 4.72
C GLN A 1 2.91 -10.00 4.34
N ARG A 2 2.99 -11.13 3.65
CA ARG A 2 4.24 -11.70 3.18
C ARG A 2 4.49 -11.20 1.75
N GLY A 3 5.72 -10.84 1.45
CA GLY A 3 6.20 -10.46 0.13
C GLY A 3 6.55 -11.69 -0.70
N THR A 4 7.17 -11.45 -1.85
CA THR A 4 7.71 -12.48 -2.73
C THR A 4 9.03 -13.04 -2.20
N ASP A 5 9.47 -14.15 -2.78
CA ASP A 5 10.77 -14.72 -2.48
C ASP A 5 11.89 -13.81 -2.99
N VAL A 6 12.98 -13.73 -2.23
CA VAL A 6 14.17 -12.93 -2.58
C VAL A 6 15.40 -13.84 -2.54
N THR A 7 16.24 -13.75 -3.55
CA THR A 7 17.52 -14.47 -3.59
C THR A 7 18.67 -13.49 -3.39
N LEU A 8 19.53 -13.75 -2.41
CA LEU A 8 20.78 -13.01 -2.24
C LEU A 8 21.94 -13.86 -2.75
N ILE A 9 22.87 -13.22 -3.46
CA ILE A 9 23.96 -13.88 -4.18
C ILE A 9 25.29 -13.25 -3.77
N CYS A 10 26.26 -14.11 -3.46
CA CYS A 10 27.64 -13.73 -3.17
C CYS A 10 28.60 -14.64 -3.93
N GLU A 11 29.23 -14.11 -4.97
CA GLU A 11 30.22 -14.78 -5.78
C GLU A 11 31.61 -14.27 -5.39
N VAL A 12 32.59 -15.17 -5.30
CA VAL A 12 34.01 -14.82 -5.12
C VAL A 12 34.85 -15.39 -6.25
N HIS A 13 35.85 -14.64 -6.70
CA HIS A 13 36.70 -15.02 -7.82
C HIS A 13 37.46 -16.33 -7.58
N SER A 14 37.94 -16.56 -6.35
CA SER A 14 38.59 -17.81 -5.95
C SER A 14 38.30 -18.09 -4.49
N LEU A 15 38.13 -19.38 -4.17
CA LEU A 15 38.08 -19.88 -2.80
C LEU A 15 39.42 -20.53 -2.49
N PRO A 16 40.22 -19.96 -1.56
CA PRO A 16 41.44 -20.59 -1.10
C PRO A 16 41.19 -22.01 -0.55
N GLU A 17 42.20 -22.87 -0.60
CA GLU A 17 42.11 -24.19 0.04
C GLU A 17 41.75 -24.07 1.53
N PHE A 18 40.92 -24.99 1.99
CA PHE A 18 40.40 -25.05 3.37
C PHE A 18 39.63 -23.79 3.81
N SER A 19 39.06 -23.05 2.86
CA SER A 19 38.15 -21.93 3.15
C SER A 19 36.69 -22.32 2.98
N THR A 20 35.82 -21.65 3.72
CA THR A 20 34.37 -21.77 3.58
C THR A 20 33.77 -20.39 3.40
N LEU A 21 32.78 -20.29 2.52
CA LEU A 21 32.03 -19.06 2.33
C LEU A 21 30.61 -19.31 2.85
N GLN A 22 30.08 -18.38 3.63
CA GLN A 22 28.83 -18.57 4.37
C GLN A 22 28.14 -17.24 4.61
N TRP A 23 26.81 -17.27 4.76
CA TRP A 23 26.04 -16.09 5.13
C TRP A 23 25.93 -15.99 6.65
N ASP A 24 26.14 -14.79 7.18
CA ASP A 24 25.91 -14.39 8.57
C ASP A 24 24.89 -13.23 8.58
N GLY A 25 23.88 -13.29 9.45
CA GLY A 25 22.84 -12.29 9.58
C GLY A 25 23.11 -11.38 10.77
N LEU A 26 23.26 -10.07 10.54
CA LEU A 26 23.28 -9.07 11.60
C LEU A 26 21.85 -8.57 11.82
N GLY A 27 21.19 -9.11 12.85
CA GLY A 27 19.80 -8.79 13.18
C GLY A 27 18.76 -9.42 12.24
N ALA A 28 19.19 -10.19 11.24
CA ALA A 28 18.33 -10.89 10.29
C ALA A 28 18.32 -12.40 10.54
N SER A 29 17.16 -13.05 10.40
CA SER A 29 17.07 -14.52 10.41
C SER A 29 17.66 -15.09 9.12
N ILE A 30 18.60 -16.02 9.26
CA ILE A 30 19.19 -16.75 8.12
C ILE A 30 18.40 -18.05 7.96
N PRO A 31 17.71 -18.28 6.82
CA PRO A 31 17.08 -19.56 6.56
C PRO A 31 18.10 -20.69 6.39
N ASN A 32 17.66 -21.92 6.69
CA ASN A 32 18.46 -23.14 6.56
C ASN A 32 18.83 -23.46 5.08
N THR A 33 18.16 -22.85 4.11
CA THR A 33 18.39 -23.05 2.67
C THR A 33 19.49 -22.13 2.16
N THR A 34 20.74 -22.54 2.42
CA THR A 34 21.94 -21.97 1.80
C THR A 34 22.43 -22.95 0.72
N LEU A 35 22.57 -22.48 -0.53
CA LEU A 35 23.11 -23.28 -1.64
C LEU A 35 24.51 -22.81 -1.97
N PHE A 36 25.43 -23.76 -2.16
CA PHE A 36 26.80 -23.51 -2.58
C PHE A 36 27.07 -24.10 -3.96
N LEU A 37 27.46 -23.26 -4.92
CA LEU A 37 27.79 -23.71 -6.28
C LEU A 37 28.88 -22.82 -6.87
N ASN A 38 29.96 -23.40 -7.41
CA ASN A 38 31.01 -22.71 -8.17
C ASN A 38 31.46 -21.38 -7.54
N ASN A 39 32.08 -21.44 -6.36
CA ASN A 39 32.54 -20.27 -5.58
C ASN A 39 31.45 -19.23 -5.26
N THR A 40 30.18 -19.62 -5.33
CA THR A 40 29.04 -18.72 -5.11
C THR A 40 28.13 -19.25 -4.00
N ALA A 41 27.84 -18.38 -3.04
CA ALA A 41 26.89 -18.60 -1.97
C ALA A 41 25.53 -17.97 -2.32
N TYR A 42 24.48 -18.78 -2.29
CA TYR A 42 23.11 -18.32 -2.49
C TYR A 42 22.30 -18.52 -1.22
N ILE A 43 21.38 -17.60 -0.96
CA ILE A 43 20.34 -17.77 0.05
C ILE A 43 19.01 -17.33 -0.53
N ILE A 44 17.98 -18.16 -0.32
CA ILE A 44 16.63 -17.89 -0.78
C ILE A 44 15.78 -17.61 0.46
N LEU A 45 15.32 -16.37 0.58
CA LEU A 45 14.40 -15.92 1.61
C LEU A 45 12.97 -16.12 1.09
N HIS A 46 12.29 -17.15 1.58
CA HIS A 46 10.92 -17.43 1.18
C HIS A 46 9.92 -16.51 1.89
N SER A 47 8.94 -16.01 1.13
CA SER A 47 7.80 -15.24 1.65
C SER A 47 8.21 -14.10 2.57
N VAL A 48 9.16 -13.28 2.11
CA VAL A 48 9.83 -12.21 2.88
C VAL A 48 8.85 -11.34 3.65
N ASP A 49 9.12 -11.10 4.93
CA ASP A 49 8.33 -10.21 5.77
C ASP A 49 9.19 -9.25 6.59
N GLN A 50 8.60 -8.52 7.54
CA GLN A 50 9.34 -7.56 8.36
C GLN A 50 10.47 -8.20 9.18
N HIS A 51 10.39 -9.48 9.49
CA HIS A 51 11.42 -10.20 10.25
C HIS A 51 12.59 -10.64 9.37
N SER A 52 12.40 -10.63 8.04
CA SER A 52 13.47 -10.82 7.06
C SER A 52 14.31 -9.54 6.85
N GLN A 53 13.88 -8.40 7.39
CA GLN A 53 14.63 -7.16 7.26
C GLN A 53 15.94 -7.23 8.06
N GLY A 54 17.03 -6.76 7.45
CA GLY A 54 18.32 -6.64 8.11
C GLY A 54 19.49 -6.74 7.13
N THR A 55 20.69 -6.90 7.67
CA THR A 55 21.92 -6.97 6.89
C THR A 55 22.45 -8.41 6.85
N TYR A 56 22.65 -8.90 5.63
CA TYR A 56 23.19 -10.22 5.33
C TYR A 56 24.63 -10.07 4.87
N ASN A 57 25.56 -10.63 5.63
CA ASN A 57 26.98 -10.63 5.32
C ASN A 57 27.39 -11.97 4.76
N CYS A 58 28.05 -11.95 3.61
CA CYS A 58 28.75 -13.09 3.07
C CYS A 58 30.18 -13.07 3.60
N THR A 59 30.53 -14.07 4.39
CA THR A 59 31.78 -14.17 5.12
C THR A 59 32.61 -15.34 4.60
N LEU A 60 33.84 -15.06 4.19
CA LEU A 60 34.86 -16.07 3.96
C LEU A 60 35.54 -16.39 5.28
N ARG A 61 35.59 -17.68 5.64
CA ARG A 61 36.30 -18.19 6.81
C ARG A 61 37.47 -19.04 6.35
N GLN A 62 38.67 -18.73 6.83
CA GLN A 62 39.89 -19.49 6.58
C GLN A 62 40.78 -19.42 7.83
N ASN A 63 41.21 -20.56 8.37
CA ASN A 63 42.10 -20.64 9.53
C ASN A 63 41.68 -19.69 10.67
N GLU A 64 40.39 -19.76 11.07
CA GLU A 64 39.74 -18.92 12.08
C GLU A 64 39.61 -17.42 11.77
N LYS A 65 40.24 -16.94 10.69
CA LYS A 65 40.03 -15.57 10.20
C LYS A 65 38.71 -15.48 9.46
N LYS A 66 37.96 -14.42 9.75
CA LYS A 66 36.69 -14.08 9.08
C LYS A 66 36.87 -12.81 8.28
N GLU A 67 36.53 -12.87 7.00
CA GLU A 67 36.56 -11.72 6.11
C GLU A 67 35.19 -11.55 5.45
N ILE A 68 34.60 -10.36 5.55
CA ILE A 68 33.32 -10.06 4.89
C ILE A 68 33.61 -9.74 3.42
N LYS A 69 33.10 -10.58 2.52
CA LYS A 69 33.23 -10.41 1.06
C LYS A 69 32.12 -9.54 0.47
N LYS A 70 30.93 -9.59 1.05
CA LYS A 70 29.77 -8.80 0.60
C LYS A 70 28.80 -8.55 1.74
N SER A 71 28.22 -7.36 1.79
CA SER A 71 27.11 -7.03 2.69
C SER A 71 25.90 -6.59 1.87
N VAL A 72 24.75 -7.19 2.16
CA VAL A 72 23.48 -6.88 1.47
C VAL A 72 22.43 -6.51 2.52
N THR A 73 21.90 -5.29 2.41
CA THR A 73 20.83 -4.82 3.29
C THR A 73 19.49 -5.06 2.63
N LEU A 74 18.65 -5.91 3.23
CA LEU A 74 17.27 -6.11 2.79
C LEU A 74 16.35 -5.18 3.58
N SER A 75 15.66 -4.29 2.86
CA SER A 75 14.60 -3.43 3.42
C SER A 75 13.24 -3.94 2.96
N VAL A 76 12.30 -4.08 3.89
CA VAL A 76 10.96 -4.61 3.58
C VAL A 76 9.93 -3.52 3.86
N THR A 77 9.26 -3.04 2.81
CA THR A 77 8.23 -2.00 2.93
C THR A 77 6.84 -2.61 2.89
N LYS A 78 6.00 -2.34 3.89
CA LYS A 78 4.57 -2.73 3.86
C LYS A 78 3.82 -1.82 2.90
N THR A 79 3.52 -2.29 1.71
CA THR A 79 2.56 -1.63 0.82
C THR A 79 1.14 -2.07 1.17
N TYR A 80 0.41 -1.21 1.88
CA TYR A 80 -1.05 -1.35 2.00
C TYR A 80 -1.67 -0.97 0.65
N LEU A 81 -1.90 -1.97 -0.22
CA LEU A 81 -2.78 -1.79 -1.36
C LEU A 81 -4.16 -1.38 -0.81
N LYS A 82 -4.49 -0.09 -0.89
CA LYS A 82 -5.86 0.38 -0.69
C LYS A 82 -6.71 -0.32 -1.74
N LYS A 83 -7.40 -1.39 -1.35
CA LYS A 83 -8.43 -2.00 -2.21
C LYS A 83 -9.54 -0.98 -2.37
N THR A 84 -9.60 -0.34 -3.53
CA THR A 84 -10.74 0.46 -3.98
C THR A 84 -11.72 -0.47 -4.66
N SER A 85 -12.91 -0.62 -4.10
CA SER A 85 -14.02 -1.33 -4.75
C SER A 85 -14.96 -0.30 -5.36
N SER A 86 -15.28 -0.46 -6.65
CA SER A 86 -16.28 0.36 -7.32
C SER A 86 -17.68 -0.24 -7.10
N LEU A 87 -18.65 0.61 -6.76
CA LEU A 87 -20.06 0.24 -6.68
C LEU A 87 -20.78 0.81 -7.90
N TYR A 88 -21.57 -0.02 -8.58
CA TYR A 88 -22.36 0.39 -9.75
C TYR A 88 -23.83 0.53 -9.36
N ARG A 89 -24.41 1.69 -9.64
CA ARG A 89 -25.81 2.01 -9.32
C ARG A 89 -26.49 2.61 -10.56
N GLY A 90 -27.56 1.97 -11.02
CA GLY A 90 -28.47 2.53 -12.01
C GLY A 90 -29.55 3.38 -11.34
N SER A 91 -29.84 4.55 -11.91
CA SER A 91 -30.83 5.51 -11.42
C SER A 91 -31.58 6.13 -12.61
N SER A 92 -32.85 6.49 -12.41
CA SER A 92 -33.68 7.20 -13.39
C SER A 92 -33.76 8.70 -13.06
N MET A 93 -34.22 9.53 -14.01
CA MET A 93 -34.24 11.00 -13.91
C MET A 93 -35.18 11.59 -12.83
N THR A 94 -35.89 10.75 -12.10
CA THR A 94 -36.78 11.13 -11.00
C THR A 94 -36.46 10.40 -9.71
N SER A 95 -35.40 9.59 -9.72
CA SER A 95 -34.97 8.83 -8.54
C SER A 95 -34.09 9.67 -7.63
N ASP A 96 -33.98 9.20 -6.39
CA ASP A 96 -33.10 9.74 -5.36
C ASP A 96 -31.84 8.88 -5.26
N LEU A 97 -30.68 9.52 -5.08
CA LEU A 97 -29.40 8.84 -4.86
C LEU A 97 -28.78 9.31 -3.54
N LEU A 98 -28.52 8.38 -2.63
CA LEU A 98 -27.76 8.62 -1.41
C LEU A 98 -26.35 8.04 -1.55
N LEU A 99 -25.37 8.94 -1.57
CA LEU A 99 -23.95 8.59 -1.50
C LEU A 99 -23.53 8.64 -0.03
N ILE A 100 -23.05 7.52 0.49
CA ILE A 100 -22.75 7.35 1.92
C ILE A 100 -21.29 6.95 2.07
N CYS A 101 -20.51 7.81 2.72
CA CYS A 101 -19.14 7.49 3.12
C CYS A 101 -19.13 7.23 4.64
N LYS A 102 -18.62 6.05 5.03
CA LYS A 102 -18.52 5.59 6.41
C LYS A 102 -17.11 5.10 6.71
N SER A 103 -16.60 5.48 7.88
CA SER A 103 -15.30 5.05 8.35
C SER A 103 -15.31 4.77 9.85
N HIS A 104 -14.62 3.69 10.25
CA HIS A 104 -14.32 3.41 11.67
C HIS A 104 -13.25 4.36 12.25
N ARG A 105 -12.49 5.03 11.38
CA ARG A 105 -11.48 6.04 11.77
C ARG A 105 -12.08 7.44 11.67
N LEU A 106 -11.63 8.32 12.57
CA LEU A 106 -11.97 9.73 12.56
C LEU A 106 -11.09 10.49 11.56
N TYR A 107 -11.73 11.22 10.63
CA TYR A 107 -11.05 12.10 9.68
C TYR A 107 -11.42 13.56 9.91
N ASN A 108 -10.43 14.45 9.83
CA ASN A 108 -10.62 15.90 10.02
C ASN A 108 -11.32 16.55 8.83
N ARG A 109 -11.21 15.97 7.63
CA ARG A 109 -11.78 16.49 6.39
C ARG A 109 -12.35 15.36 5.55
N ILE A 110 -13.45 15.63 4.87
CA ILE A 110 -14.10 14.72 3.93
C ILE A 110 -14.65 15.50 2.73
N MET A 111 -14.73 14.85 1.57
CA MET A 111 -15.36 15.42 0.38
C MET A 111 -15.92 14.35 -0.53
N TRP A 112 -16.98 14.72 -1.25
CA TRP A 112 -17.47 14.03 -2.44
C TRP A 112 -17.01 14.79 -3.67
N SER A 113 -16.35 14.11 -4.60
CA SER A 113 -16.02 14.65 -5.92
C SER A 113 -16.82 13.91 -6.99
N LEU A 114 -16.95 14.51 -8.18
CA LEU A 114 -17.49 13.87 -9.36
C LEU A 114 -16.44 13.89 -10.44
N LYS A 115 -16.13 12.72 -10.98
CA LYS A 115 -15.33 12.54 -12.17
C LYS A 115 -16.22 12.16 -13.34
N GLN A 116 -16.28 13.01 -14.35
CA GLN A 116 -17.04 12.78 -15.58
C GLN A 116 -16.09 12.49 -16.73
N GLN A 117 -16.50 11.61 -17.64
CA GLN A 117 -15.67 11.24 -18.78
C GLN A 117 -15.50 12.39 -19.79
N ALA A 118 -16.46 13.32 -19.85
CA ALA A 118 -16.45 14.47 -20.76
C ALA A 118 -15.67 15.68 -20.21
N VAL A 119 -15.28 15.70 -18.93
CA VAL A 119 -14.60 16.83 -18.27
C VAL A 119 -13.23 16.38 -17.79
N GLN A 120 -12.19 17.13 -18.15
CA GLN A 120 -10.83 16.84 -17.69
C GLN A 120 -10.65 17.32 -16.24
N GLY A 121 -10.92 16.45 -15.27
CA GLY A 121 -10.71 16.71 -13.84
C GLY A 121 -11.77 16.12 -12.93
N GLU A 122 -11.63 16.38 -11.64
CA GLU A 122 -12.63 16.06 -10.61
C GLU A 122 -13.25 17.35 -10.09
N VAL A 123 -14.57 17.36 -9.98
CA VAL A 123 -15.33 18.51 -9.46
C VAL A 123 -15.76 18.20 -8.04
N VAL A 124 -15.37 19.05 -7.08
CA VAL A 124 -15.82 18.90 -5.69
C VAL A 124 -17.30 19.27 -5.60
N LEU A 125 -18.13 18.33 -5.14
CA LEU A 125 -19.57 18.53 -4.99
C LEU A 125 -19.90 19.09 -3.61
N MET A 126 -19.34 18.45 -2.59
CA MET A 126 -19.61 18.70 -1.18
C MET A 126 -18.36 18.40 -0.36
N ALA A 127 -18.01 19.29 0.57
CA ALA A 127 -16.86 19.09 1.46
C ALA A 127 -17.18 19.57 2.88
N ALA A 128 -16.61 18.91 3.87
CA ALA A 128 -16.72 19.30 5.27
C ALA A 128 -15.43 19.12 6.03
N GLU A 129 -15.26 19.96 7.05
CA GLU A 129 -14.31 19.75 8.12
C GLU A 129 -15.05 19.27 9.37
N LYS A 130 -14.38 18.46 10.17
CA LYS A 130 -14.93 17.92 11.40
C LYS A 130 -15.38 19.07 12.32
N GLY A 131 -16.59 18.97 12.84
CA GLY A 131 -17.17 20.00 13.71
C GLY A 131 -17.77 21.21 12.97
N LYS A 132 -17.77 21.21 11.63
CA LYS A 132 -18.28 22.32 10.82
C LYS A 132 -19.45 21.88 9.93
N LYS A 133 -20.21 22.87 9.47
CA LYS A 133 -21.22 22.67 8.43
C LYS A 133 -20.54 22.41 7.07
N PRO A 134 -21.08 21.51 6.24
CA PRO A 134 -20.56 21.27 4.90
C PRO A 134 -20.77 22.45 3.96
N ASN A 135 -19.83 22.61 3.04
CA ASN A 135 -19.92 23.50 1.90
C ASN A 135 -20.41 22.72 0.68
N PHE A 136 -21.29 23.33 -0.10
CA PHE A 136 -21.85 22.78 -1.34
C PHE A 136 -21.50 23.70 -2.51
N TYR A 137 -21.09 23.12 -3.63
CA TYR A 137 -20.55 23.91 -4.74
C TYR A 137 -21.42 23.85 -5.99
N VAL A 138 -21.69 22.65 -6.50
CA VAL A 138 -22.26 22.48 -7.84
C VAL A 138 -23.70 21.97 -7.82
N ILE A 139 -23.98 20.98 -6.97
CA ILE A 139 -25.29 20.35 -6.87
C ILE A 139 -25.92 20.77 -5.55
N LYS A 140 -27.16 21.28 -5.61
CA LYS A 140 -27.93 21.58 -4.41
C LYS A 140 -28.20 20.26 -3.66
N PRO A 141 -27.88 20.18 -2.36
CA PRO A 141 -28.13 18.98 -1.59
C PRO A 141 -29.63 18.72 -1.45
N GLY A 142 -30.01 17.45 -1.61
CA GLY A 142 -31.31 16.97 -1.19
C GLY A 142 -31.42 16.93 0.33
N LYS A 143 -32.65 16.82 0.83
CA LYS A 143 -33.01 16.96 2.26
C LYS A 143 -32.27 16.00 3.22
N HIS A 144 -31.85 14.83 2.73
CA HIS A 144 -31.12 13.81 3.50
C HIS A 144 -29.58 13.97 3.48
N SER A 145 -29.04 15.07 2.96
CA SER A 145 -27.60 15.33 3.00
C SER A 145 -27.15 15.70 4.42
N SER A 146 -25.92 15.33 4.79
CA SER A 146 -25.33 15.73 6.06
C SER A 146 -25.30 17.25 6.20
N ILE A 147 -25.77 17.77 7.33
CA ILE A 147 -25.71 19.20 7.70
C ILE A 147 -24.55 19.51 8.65
N PHE A 148 -23.87 18.47 9.11
CA PHE A 148 -22.74 18.50 10.04
C PHE A 148 -21.87 17.26 9.79
N TYR A 149 -20.56 17.39 9.98
CA TYR A 149 -19.64 16.27 9.87
C TYR A 149 -18.94 16.00 11.21
N ASP A 150 -19.11 14.79 11.73
CA ASP A 150 -18.58 14.35 13.03
C ASP A 150 -17.19 13.67 12.92
N GLY A 151 -16.74 13.37 11.70
CA GLY A 151 -15.49 12.69 11.43
C GLY A 151 -15.62 11.24 10.95
N GLN A 152 -16.83 10.65 10.92
CA GLN A 152 -17.02 9.23 10.59
C GLN A 152 -18.00 8.98 9.44
N GLU A 153 -19.12 9.73 9.41
CA GLU A 153 -20.17 9.54 8.40
C GLU A 153 -20.42 10.83 7.62
N PHE A 154 -20.52 10.72 6.29
CA PHE A 154 -20.84 11.84 5.44
C PHE A 154 -21.71 11.42 4.26
N ILE A 155 -22.94 11.95 4.26
CA ILE A 155 -24.00 11.59 3.33
C ILE A 155 -24.24 12.74 2.37
N PHE A 156 -24.22 12.43 1.07
CA PHE A 156 -24.64 13.37 0.03
C PHE A 156 -25.87 12.83 -0.70
N HIS A 157 -26.99 13.53 -0.56
CA HIS A 157 -28.27 13.17 -1.18
C HIS A 157 -28.49 14.00 -2.45
N ILE A 158 -28.65 13.33 -3.58
CA ILE A 158 -28.93 13.94 -4.87
C ILE A 158 -30.38 13.63 -5.24
N SER A 159 -31.21 14.68 -5.32
CA SER A 159 -32.62 14.58 -5.66
C SER A 159 -33.13 15.86 -6.34
N PRO A 160 -33.77 15.78 -7.52
CA PRO A 160 -33.85 14.59 -8.37
C PRO A 160 -32.51 14.28 -9.06
N VAL A 161 -32.22 13.00 -9.31
CA VAL A 161 -31.08 12.60 -10.15
C VAL A 161 -31.29 13.09 -11.58
N ARG A 162 -30.24 13.62 -12.22
CA ARG A 162 -30.25 14.08 -13.61
C ARG A 162 -29.19 13.36 -14.42
N PHE A 163 -29.41 13.25 -15.73
CA PHE A 163 -28.48 12.57 -16.64
C PHE A 163 -27.07 13.16 -16.58
N ASN A 164 -26.95 14.49 -16.49
CA ASN A 164 -25.67 15.18 -16.39
C ASN A 164 -24.93 14.99 -15.05
N TYR A 165 -25.50 14.23 -14.11
CA TYR A 165 -24.80 13.82 -12.88
C TYR A 165 -24.09 12.47 -13.04
N SER A 166 -24.25 11.76 -14.17
CA SER A 166 -23.55 10.50 -14.41
C SER A 166 -22.03 10.65 -14.31
N GLY A 167 -21.39 9.71 -13.62
CA GLY A 167 -19.94 9.67 -13.47
C GLY A 167 -19.52 8.79 -12.29
N THR A 168 -18.25 8.91 -11.91
CA THR A 168 -17.70 8.29 -10.72
C THR A 168 -17.70 9.31 -9.59
N TYR A 169 -18.27 8.91 -8.45
CA TYR A 169 -18.35 9.71 -7.23
C TYR A 169 -17.35 9.22 -6.17
#